data_AF-A0A1Q3Q1A7-F1
#
_entry.id   AF-A0A1Q3Q1A7-F1
#
_cell.length_a   1.000
_cell.length_b   1.000
_cell.length_c   1.000
_cell.angle_alpha   90.00
_cell.angle_beta   90.00
_cell.angle_gamma   90.00
#
_symmetry.space_group_name_H-M   'P 1'
#
loop_
_entity.id
_entity.type
_entity.pdbx_description
1 polymer ?
#
loop_
_entity_poly.entity_id
_entity_poly.type
_entity_poly.pdbx_seq_one_letter_code
_entity_poly.pdbx_strand_id
1 'polypeptide(L)'
;MTKKILVLCTGNSCRSQIAEGYLRYFADNKADVYSAGVETHGVNPKAIATMQEDDIDISNHTSNNIDEYRNIDFDFVITVCDNAKERCPYFPTKAKKFHQNFQDPGKATGTDEEIIVEFRKVRRLIKEYCRQFVTDNL
;
A
#
# COMPACT_ATOMS: atom_id res chain seq x y z
N MET A 1 2.88 -22.21 -6.30
CA MET A 1 2.69 -20.83 -6.81
C MET A 1 2.72 -19.91 -5.61
N THR A 2 3.41 -18.78 -5.73
CA THR A 2 3.39 -17.67 -4.77
C THR A 2 2.01 -17.04 -4.69
N LYS A 3 1.62 -16.55 -3.52
CA LYS A 3 0.35 -15.84 -3.33
C LYS A 3 0.41 -14.48 -3.99
N LYS A 4 -0.68 -14.00 -4.60
CA LYS A 4 -0.73 -12.67 -5.21
C LYS A 4 -1.55 -11.72 -4.35
N ILE A 5 -0.94 -10.60 -3.94
CA ILE A 5 -1.55 -9.59 -3.08
C ILE A 5 -1.66 -8.28 -3.84
N LEU A 6 -2.85 -7.68 -3.87
CA LEU A 6 -3.09 -6.33 -4.38
C LEU A 6 -3.43 -5.37 -3.25
N VAL A 7 -2.69 -4.28 -3.12
CA VAL A 7 -3.00 -3.19 -2.20
C VAL A 7 -3.63 -2.01 -2.94
N LEU A 8 -4.79 -1.56 -2.48
CA LEU A 8 -5.56 -0.49 -3.11
C LEU A 8 -5.66 0.74 -2.21
N CYS A 9 -5.35 1.90 -2.79
CA CYS A 9 -5.70 3.21 -2.24
C CYS A 9 -6.34 4.11 -3.31
N THR A 10 -6.53 5.40 -3.01
CA THR A 10 -7.11 6.33 -4.00
C THR A 10 -6.12 6.65 -5.12
N GLY A 11 -4.94 7.19 -4.81
CA GLY A 11 -4.02 7.77 -5.81
C GLY A 11 -2.70 7.02 -6.03
N ASN A 12 -2.56 5.82 -5.45
CA ASN A 12 -1.32 5.02 -5.42
C ASN A 12 -0.03 5.76 -4.99
N SER A 13 -0.14 6.75 -4.10
CA SER A 13 0.97 7.69 -3.85
C SER A 13 1.72 7.47 -2.53
N CYS A 14 0.99 7.25 -1.42
CA CYS A 14 1.61 7.11 -0.08
C CYS A 14 1.33 5.75 0.56
N ARG A 15 0.12 5.54 1.09
CA ARG A 15 -0.23 4.39 1.94
C ARG A 15 -0.05 3.05 1.25
N SER A 16 -0.52 2.91 0.01
CA SER A 16 -0.39 1.67 -0.74
C SER A 16 1.05 1.37 -1.13
N GLN A 17 1.87 2.39 -1.36
CA GLN A 17 3.31 2.25 -1.66
C GLN A 17 4.10 1.77 -0.45
N ILE A 18 3.83 2.38 0.72
CA ILE A 18 4.39 1.95 2.01
C ILE A 18 3.98 0.51 2.32
N ALA A 19 2.70 0.19 2.12
CA ALA A 19 2.18 -1.16 2.36
C ALA A 19 2.77 -2.19 1.41
N GLU A 20 2.94 -1.88 0.12
CA GLU A 20 3.63 -2.75 -0.84
C GLU A 20 5.06 -3.04 -0.38
N GLY A 21 5.82 -2.01 0.00
CA GLY A 21 7.20 -2.17 0.50
C GLY A 21 7.28 -3.10 1.71
N TYR A 22 6.43 -2.89 2.73
CA TYR A 22 6.42 -3.77 3.90
C TYR A 22 5.90 -5.17 3.64
N LEU A 23 4.87 -5.34 2.80
CA LEU A 23 4.38 -6.66 2.46
C LEU A 23 5.43 -7.46 1.70
N ARG A 24 6.14 -6.84 0.75
CA ARG A 24 7.28 -7.48 0.07
C ARG A 24 8.37 -7.87 1.07
N TYR A 25 8.74 -6.94 1.94
CA TYR A 25 9.77 -7.18 2.97
C TYR A 25 9.42 -8.35 3.90
N PHE A 26 8.18 -8.40 4.41
CA PHE A 26 7.79 -9.46 5.34
C PHE A 26 7.43 -10.78 4.66
N ALA A 27 6.86 -10.74 3.45
CA ALA A 27 6.49 -11.94 2.70
C ALA A 27 7.70 -12.65 2.08
N ASP A 28 8.81 -11.93 1.87
CA ASP A 28 9.99 -12.44 1.17
C ASP A 28 9.57 -13.14 -0.15
N ASN A 29 9.88 -14.41 -0.34
CA ASN A 29 9.56 -15.16 -1.56
C ASN A 29 8.20 -15.88 -1.51
N LYS A 30 7.33 -15.58 -0.53
CA LYS A 30 6.03 -16.25 -0.37
C LYS A 30 4.91 -15.60 -1.19
N ALA A 31 5.05 -14.34 -1.57
CA ALA A 31 4.01 -13.61 -2.28
C ALA A 31 4.54 -12.57 -3.29
N ASP A 32 3.82 -12.45 -4.40
CA ASP A 32 3.96 -11.36 -5.36
C ASP A 32 3.02 -10.22 -4.93
N VAL A 33 3.58 -9.06 -4.65
CA VAL A 33 2.84 -7.92 -4.09
C VAL A 33 2.78 -6.78 -5.10
N TYR A 34 1.57 -6.25 -5.28
CA TYR A 34 1.23 -5.17 -6.19
C TYR A 34 0.53 -4.06 -5.42
N SER A 35 0.66 -2.82 -5.85
CA SER A 35 -0.22 -1.73 -5.43
C SER A 35 -0.80 -0.95 -6.59
N ALA A 36 -2.01 -0.44 -6.39
CA ALA A 36 -2.72 0.38 -7.37
C ALA A 36 -3.59 1.45 -6.71
N GLY A 37 -4.00 2.41 -7.54
CA GLY A 37 -4.98 3.43 -7.23
C GLY A 37 -6.16 3.38 -8.18
N VAL A 38 -7.28 3.96 -7.75
CA VAL A 38 -8.38 4.32 -8.66
C VAL A 38 -7.93 5.47 -9.58
N GLU A 39 -7.06 6.33 -9.05
CA GLU A 39 -6.34 7.41 -9.71
C GLU A 39 -4.83 7.17 -9.57
N THR A 40 -4.01 7.88 -10.35
CA THR A 40 -2.54 7.79 -10.30
C THR A 40 -1.94 9.16 -10.07
N HIS A 41 -1.26 9.36 -8.93
CA HIS A 41 -0.67 10.65 -8.55
C HIS A 41 0.87 10.62 -8.47
N GLY A 42 1.49 9.52 -8.89
CA GLY A 42 2.93 9.32 -8.72
C GLY A 42 3.28 8.89 -7.30
N VAL A 43 4.44 8.25 -7.15
CA VAL A 43 4.95 7.83 -5.83
C VAL A 43 5.39 9.08 -5.06
N ASN A 44 4.88 9.25 -3.83
CA ASN A 44 5.20 10.43 -3.05
C ASN A 44 6.67 10.40 -2.58
N PRO A 45 7.48 11.42 -2.86
CA PRO A 45 8.88 11.46 -2.42
C PRO A 45 9.05 11.34 -0.90
N LYS A 46 8.12 11.88 -0.10
CA LYS A 46 8.13 11.74 1.35
C LYS A 46 7.85 10.29 1.77
N ALA A 47 7.03 9.54 1.03
CA ALA A 47 6.85 8.11 1.30
C ALA A 47 8.14 7.33 1.03
N ILE A 48 8.84 7.62 -0.07
CA ILE A 48 10.15 7.03 -0.39
C ILE A 48 11.15 7.30 0.74
N ALA A 49 11.31 8.58 1.11
CA ALA A 49 12.23 8.98 2.17
C ALA A 49 11.90 8.31 3.52
N THR A 50 10.61 8.21 3.86
CA THR A 50 10.17 7.59 5.12
C THR A 50 10.41 6.08 5.11
N MET A 51 10.30 5.39 3.96
CA MET A 51 10.62 3.96 3.88
C MET A 51 12.14 3.70 3.94
N GLN A 52 12.94 4.61 3.40
CA GLN A 52 14.40 4.51 3.45
C GLN A 52 14.95 4.52 4.89
N GLU A 53 14.27 5.18 5.83
CA GLU A 53 14.63 5.13 7.27
C GLU A 53 14.50 3.73 7.88
N ASP A 54 13.72 2.85 7.26
CA ASP A 54 13.54 1.44 7.63
C ASP A 54 14.37 0.50 6.72
N ASP A 55 15.31 1.04 5.94
CA ASP A 55 16.15 0.34 4.96
C ASP A 55 15.36 -0.37 3.84
N ILE A 56 14.16 0.13 3.52
CA ILE A 56 13.32 -0.38 2.44
C ILE A 56 13.24 0.65 1.32
N ASP A 57 13.86 0.35 0.18
CA ASP A 57 13.84 1.19 -1.00
C ASP A 57 12.57 0.94 -1.85
N ILE A 58 11.72 1.96 -1.95
CA ILE A 58 10.54 1.98 -2.84
C ILE A 58 10.68 2.98 -3.98
N SER A 59 11.87 3.51 -4.23
CA SER A 59 12.12 4.54 -5.28
C SER A 59 11.86 4.02 -6.70
N ASN A 60 12.02 2.70 -6.90
CA ASN A 60 11.75 2.02 -8.17
C ASN A 60 10.28 1.61 -8.34
N HIS A 61 9.42 1.89 -7.35
CA HIS A 61 7.98 1.62 -7.50
C HIS A 61 7.36 2.57 -8.52
N THR A 62 6.23 2.13 -9.08
CA THR A 62 5.38 2.94 -9.96
C THR A 62 4.02 3.17 -9.33
N SER A 63 3.39 4.28 -9.70
CA SER A 63 2.01 4.59 -9.31
C SER A 63 1.07 4.10 -10.42
N ASN A 64 0.56 2.88 -10.27
CA ASN A 64 -0.27 2.21 -11.26
C ASN A 64 -1.76 2.39 -11.02
N ASN A 65 -2.54 2.31 -12.10
CA ASN A 65 -3.99 2.26 -12.05
C ASN A 65 -4.46 0.82 -11.84
N ILE A 66 -5.56 0.64 -11.10
CA ILE A 66 -6.17 -0.68 -10.87
C ILE A 66 -6.54 -1.41 -12.17
N ASP A 67 -6.86 -0.67 -13.23
CA ASP A 67 -7.23 -1.23 -14.53
C ASP A 67 -6.09 -2.01 -15.20
N GLU A 68 -4.83 -1.68 -14.89
CA GLU A 68 -3.65 -2.39 -15.40
C GLU A 68 -3.58 -3.85 -14.90
N TYR A 69 -4.24 -4.15 -13.79
CA TYR A 69 -4.17 -5.45 -13.13
C TYR A 69 -5.43 -6.30 -13.29
N ARG A 70 -6.34 -5.94 -14.20
CA ARG A 70 -7.60 -6.68 -14.44
C ARG A 70 -7.42 -8.13 -14.85
N ASN A 71 -6.28 -8.47 -15.46
CA ASN A 71 -5.99 -9.82 -15.93
C ASN A 71 -5.20 -10.66 -14.91
N ILE A 72 -4.99 -10.13 -13.69
CA ILE A 72 -4.26 -10.82 -12.63
C ILE A 72 -5.27 -11.43 -11.65
N ASP A 73 -5.22 -12.75 -11.50
CA ASP A 73 -5.95 -13.45 -10.46
C ASP A 73 -5.24 -13.30 -9.11
N PHE A 74 -5.76 -12.39 -8.28
CA PHE A 74 -5.26 -12.17 -6.92
C PHE A 74 -5.84 -13.17 -5.93
N ASP A 75 -5.03 -13.59 -4.95
CA ASP A 75 -5.48 -14.33 -3.77
C ASP A 75 -6.06 -13.38 -2.72
N PHE A 76 -5.45 -12.19 -2.61
CA PHE A 76 -5.74 -11.21 -1.57
C PHE A 76 -5.86 -9.80 -2.14
N VAL A 77 -6.86 -9.05 -1.68
CA VAL A 77 -6.99 -7.61 -1.95
C VAL A 77 -7.10 -6.87 -0.64
N ILE A 78 -6.23 -5.88 -0.42
CA ILE A 78 -6.16 -5.07 0.79
C ILE A 78 -6.49 -3.62 0.44
N THR A 79 -7.58 -3.08 1.00
CA THR A 79 -7.90 -1.66 0.86
C THR A 79 -7.36 -0.88 2.06
N VAL A 80 -6.52 0.14 1.79
CA VAL A 80 -5.81 0.91 2.85
C VAL A 80 -6.38 2.31 3.09
N CYS A 81 -7.49 2.66 2.44
CA CYS A 81 -8.27 3.84 2.73
C CYS A 81 -9.77 3.61 2.47
N ASP A 82 -10.63 4.26 3.25
CA ASP A 82 -12.10 4.18 3.10
C ASP A 82 -12.54 4.58 1.70
N ASN A 83 -11.96 5.65 1.17
CA ASN A 83 -12.29 6.15 -0.15
C ASN A 83 -11.97 5.13 -1.26
N ALA A 84 -10.93 4.31 -1.10
CA ALA A 84 -10.67 3.22 -2.05
C ALA A 84 -11.67 2.08 -1.89
N LYS A 85 -12.16 1.79 -0.67
CA LYS A 85 -13.21 0.80 -0.46
C LYS A 85 -14.53 1.24 -1.09
N GLU A 86 -14.87 2.52 -0.99
CA GLU A 86 -16.14 3.08 -1.46
C GLU A 86 -16.13 3.42 -2.96
N ARG A 87 -15.05 4.01 -3.48
CA ARG A 87 -14.91 4.38 -4.88
C ARG A 87 -14.31 3.28 -5.74
N CYS A 88 -14.00 2.10 -5.19
CA CYS A 88 -13.43 1.03 -5.99
C CYS A 88 -14.41 0.73 -7.13
N PRO A 89 -14.02 0.93 -8.41
CA PRO A 89 -14.82 0.40 -9.49
C PRO A 89 -14.99 -1.10 -9.25
N TYR A 90 -16.12 -1.66 -9.70
CA TYR A 90 -16.37 -3.09 -9.59
C TYR A 90 -15.16 -3.85 -10.13
N PHE A 91 -14.38 -4.43 -9.21
CA PHE A 91 -13.20 -5.23 -9.49
C PHE A 91 -13.61 -6.69 -9.31
N PRO A 92 -14.01 -7.39 -10.39
CA PRO A 92 -14.44 -8.77 -10.30
C PRO A 92 -13.24 -9.62 -9.88
N THR A 93 -13.25 -10.07 -8.64
CA THR A 93 -12.17 -10.89 -8.09
C THR A 93 -12.73 -11.94 -7.14
N LYS A 94 -12.12 -13.12 -7.15
CA LYS A 94 -12.35 -14.19 -6.18
C LYS A 94 -11.45 -14.05 -4.94
N ALA A 95 -10.59 -13.03 -4.92
CA ALA A 95 -9.67 -12.77 -3.83
C ALA A 95 -10.40 -12.57 -2.49
N LYS A 96 -9.76 -13.00 -1.40
CA LYS A 96 -10.17 -12.59 -0.05
C LYS A 96 -9.88 -11.12 0.14
N LYS A 97 -10.88 -10.37 0.60
CA LYS A 97 -10.80 -8.91 0.74
C LYS A 97 -10.56 -8.53 2.19
N PHE A 98 -9.58 -7.67 2.40
CA PHE A 98 -9.23 -7.08 3.68
C PHE A 98 -9.33 -5.56 3.58
N HIS A 99 -9.58 -4.93 4.73
CA HIS A 99 -9.68 -3.50 4.82
C HIS A 99 -9.05 -3.02 6.12
N GLN A 100 -8.19 -2.02 6.01
CA GLN A 100 -7.62 -1.31 7.14
C GLN A 100 -7.44 0.15 6.75
N ASN A 101 -8.20 1.05 7.36
CA ASN A 101 -8.06 2.46 7.08
C ASN A 101 -6.82 3.04 7.78
N PHE A 102 -6.03 3.83 7.05
CA PHE A 102 -4.94 4.63 7.61
C PHE A 102 -5.14 6.10 7.24
N GLN A 103 -4.82 6.98 8.20
CA GLN A 103 -4.77 8.42 7.98
C GLN A 103 -3.88 8.74 6.78
N ASP A 104 -4.28 9.71 5.95
CA ASP A 104 -3.51 10.09 4.78
C ASP A 104 -2.35 11.02 5.17
N PRO A 105 -1.09 10.57 5.14
CA PRO A 105 0.03 11.42 5.50
C PRO A 105 0.26 12.51 4.44
N GLY A 106 -0.22 12.32 3.20
CA GLY A 106 -0.13 13.32 2.14
C GLY A 106 -0.99 14.56 2.39
N LYS A 107 -1.91 14.52 3.36
CA LYS A 107 -2.74 15.66 3.77
C LYS A 107 -2.25 16.34 5.04
N ALA A 108 -1.12 15.90 5.60
CA ALA A 108 -0.53 16.55 6.77
C ALA A 108 -0.11 17.99 6.43
N THR A 109 -0.40 18.91 7.33
CA THR A 109 -0.06 20.34 7.23
C THR A 109 0.76 20.78 8.42
N GLY A 110 1.63 21.77 8.26
CA GLY A 110 2.51 22.27 9.31
C GLY A 110 3.92 22.46 8.79
N THR A 111 4.88 22.48 9.71
CA THR A 111 6.32 22.45 9.43
C THR A 111 6.75 21.13 8.78
N ASP A 112 7.92 21.11 8.15
CA ASP A 112 8.44 19.88 7.54
C ASP A 112 8.66 18.78 8.58
N GLU A 113 9.10 19.14 9.79
CA GLU A 113 9.23 18.22 10.91
C GLU A 113 7.90 17.58 11.32
N GLU A 114 6.84 18.39 11.45
CA GLU A 114 5.49 17.89 11.78
C GLU A 114 4.96 16.94 10.70
N ILE A 115 5.19 17.27 9.42
CA ILE A 115 4.77 16.41 8.31
C ILE A 115 5.53 15.08 8.35
N ILE A 116 6.85 15.10 8.55
CA ILE A 116 7.67 13.87 8.65
C ILE A 116 7.21 13.01 9.83
N VAL A 117 6.87 13.60 10.98
CA VAL A 117 6.34 12.88 12.13
C VAL A 117 5.05 12.14 11.79
N GLU A 118 4.12 12.77 11.07
CA GLU A 118 2.89 12.11 10.62
C GLU A 118 3.16 10.99 9.60
N PHE A 119 4.12 11.17 8.67
CA PHE A 119 4.55 10.09 7.77
C PHE A 119 5.11 8.89 8.53
N ARG A 120 6.00 9.10 9.52
CA ARG A 120 6.57 8.03 10.35
C ARG A 120 5.50 7.30 11.17
N LYS A 121 4.55 8.05 11.73
CA LYS A 121 3.42 7.50 12.49
C LYS A 121 2.57 6.58 11.62
N VAL A 122 2.18 7.04 10.42
CA VAL A 122 1.40 6.22 9.48
C VAL A 122 2.22 5.03 8.99
N ARG A 123 3.51 5.21 8.68
CA ARG A 123 4.44 4.13 8.33
C ARG A 123 4.43 3.02 9.37
N ARG A 124 4.57 3.36 10.66
CA ARG A 124 4.56 2.39 11.77
C ARG A 124 3.26 1.58 11.82
N LEU A 125 2.11 2.25 11.69
CA LEU A 125 0.81 1.57 11.68
C LEU A 125 0.69 0.58 10.51
N ILE A 126 1.13 0.99 9.32
CA ILE A 126 1.13 0.12 8.14
C ILE A 126 2.09 -1.06 8.35
N LYS A 127 3.29 -0.82 8.89
CA LYS A 127 4.28 -1.87 9.21
C LYS A 127 3.68 -2.95 10.11
N GLU A 128 3.05 -2.54 11.21
CA GLU A 128 2.42 -3.44 12.18
C GLU A 128 1.32 -4.28 11.52
N TYR A 129 0.47 -3.65 10.72
CA TYR A 129 -0.58 -4.34 9.97
C TYR A 129 -0.01 -5.34 8.96
N CYS A 130 0.96 -4.93 8.13
CA CYS A 130 1.55 -5.79 7.10
C CYS A 130 2.24 -7.02 7.72
N ARG A 131 2.97 -6.83 8.83
CA ARG A 131 3.60 -7.94 9.56
C ARG A 131 2.57 -8.95 10.06
N GLN A 132 1.49 -8.46 10.67
CA GLN A 132 0.41 -9.32 11.17
C GLN A 132 -0.29 -10.04 10.02
N PHE A 133 -0.62 -9.32 8.95
CA PHE A 133 -1.25 -9.89 7.76
C PHE A 133 -0.44 -11.05 7.17
N VAL A 134 0.87 -10.86 6.99
CA VAL A 134 1.76 -11.91 6.48
C VAL A 134 1.78 -13.10 7.42
N THR A 135 1.91 -12.88 8.73
CA THR A 135 1.92 -13.96 9.74
C THR A 135 0.65 -14.81 9.70
N ASP A 136 -0.51 -14.18 9.48
CA ASP A 136 -1.80 -14.86 9.53
C ASP A 136 -2.19 -15.54 8.21
N ASN A 137 -1.59 -15.13 7.08
CA ASN A 137 -2.06 -15.52 5.74
C ASN A 137 -1.01 -16.17 4.83
N LEU A 138 0.30 -16.09 5.14
CA LEU A 138 1.42 -16.57 4.30
C LEU A 138 2.42 -17.48 5.03
#